data_AF-A0AA36JAI1-F1
#
_entry.id   AF-A0AA36JAI1-F1
#
_cell.length_a   1.000
_cell.length_b   1.000
_cell.length_c   1.000
_cell.angle_alpha   90.00
_cell.angle_beta   90.00
_cell.angle_gamma   90.00
#
_symmetry.space_group_name_H-M   'P 1'
#
loop_
_entity.id
_entity.type
_entity.pdbx_description
1 polymer ?
#
loop_
_entity_poly.entity_id
_entity_poly.type
_entity_poly.pdbx_seq_one_letter_code
_entity_poly.pdbx_strand_id
1 'polypeptide(L)'
;MRELGCRALKELAAYNAESQEDIYMRGGIQVVLRAMESHMQLPNLQVMGCGVLRNLAACNSQQQQAVVSRGGVQVVLDAMKMHMDHSLMQWAGCWTLFCLCVHNAEMRSEVFAYGAARAALKALEAHRETRVQEAGCWLLKELAEHIASCKDRATFSAAIQAALKAVEKYPGNQAVEKAARAALQKLSAFDKEHEASFLV
;
A
#
# COMPACT_ATOMS: atom_id res chain seq x y z
N MET A 1 -24.22 13.52 5.23
CA MET A 1 -24.55 12.10 5.57
C MET A 1 -23.49 11.09 5.09
N ARG A 2 -22.66 11.37 4.07
CA ARG A 2 -21.74 10.38 3.45
C ARG A 2 -20.41 10.15 4.20
N GLU A 3 -19.77 11.19 4.75
CA GLU A 3 -18.53 11.04 5.52
C GLU A 3 -18.71 10.29 6.85
N LEU A 4 -19.84 10.52 7.54
CA LEU A 4 -20.17 9.82 8.79
C LEU A 4 -20.33 8.31 8.58
N GLY A 5 -20.85 7.88 7.43
CA GLY A 5 -20.97 6.47 7.07
C GLY A 5 -19.62 5.79 6.87
N CYS A 6 -18.70 6.41 6.12
CA CYS A 6 -17.33 5.91 5.97
C CYS A 6 -16.58 5.90 7.30
N ARG A 7 -16.79 6.91 8.16
CA ARG A 7 -16.21 6.94 9.51
C ARG A 7 -16.71 5.76 10.34
N ALA A 8 -18.02 5.55 10.41
CA ALA A 8 -18.61 4.45 11.17
C ALA A 8 -18.11 3.08 10.67
N LEU A 9 -18.06 2.88 9.34
CA LEU A 9 -17.51 1.66 8.75
C LEU A 9 -16.03 1.46 9.10
N LYS A 10 -15.23 2.53 9.09
CA LYS A 10 -13.80 2.46 9.43
C LYS A 10 -13.60 2.02 10.87
N GLU A 11 -14.39 2.58 11.79
CA GLU A 11 -14.35 2.18 13.21
C GLU A 11 -14.81 0.73 13.38
N LEU A 12 -15.94 0.32 12.78
CA LEU A 12 -16.42 -1.07 12.87
C LEU A 12 -15.41 -2.08 12.32
N ALA A 13 -14.78 -1.78 11.18
CA ALA A 13 -13.77 -2.64 10.59
C ALA A 13 -12.48 -2.74 11.42
N ALA A 14 -12.21 -1.80 12.33
CA ALA A 14 -10.95 -1.72 13.06
C ALA A 14 -10.84 -2.69 14.25
N TYR A 15 -11.96 -3.13 14.83
CA TYR A 15 -11.94 -3.69 16.20
C TYR A 15 -12.29 -5.17 16.33
N ASN A 16 -12.84 -5.85 15.30
CA ASN A 16 -13.07 -7.30 15.37
C ASN A 16 -13.27 -7.95 13.98
N ALA A 17 -12.87 -9.22 13.86
CA ALA A 17 -12.98 -10.00 12.62
C ALA A 17 -14.43 -10.29 12.21
N GLU A 18 -15.35 -10.42 13.18
CA GLU A 18 -16.78 -10.63 12.93
C GLU A 18 -17.40 -9.43 12.20
N SER A 19 -17.05 -8.20 12.58
CA SER A 19 -17.49 -6.96 11.95
C SER A 19 -16.88 -6.80 10.57
N GLN A 20 -15.63 -7.23 10.37
CA GLN A 20 -15.02 -7.27 9.05
C GLN A 20 -15.79 -8.22 8.13
N GLU A 21 -16.11 -9.41 8.61
CA GLU A 21 -16.90 -10.40 7.87
C GLU A 21 -18.33 -9.91 7.61
N ASP A 22 -19.00 -9.29 8.58
CA ASP A 22 -20.32 -8.69 8.41
C ASP A 22 -20.32 -7.57 7.37
N ILE A 23 -19.33 -6.67 7.42
CA ILE A 23 -19.15 -5.61 6.43
C ILE A 23 -18.94 -6.24 5.05
N TYR A 24 -18.10 -7.27 4.95
CA TYR A 24 -17.82 -7.98 3.71
C TYR A 24 -19.10 -8.64 3.14
N MET A 25 -19.81 -9.43 3.94
CA MET A 25 -21.03 -10.15 3.56
C MET A 25 -22.18 -9.20 3.17
N ARG A 26 -22.20 -7.99 3.72
CA ARG A 26 -23.18 -6.94 3.38
C ARG A 26 -22.76 -6.10 2.16
N GLY A 27 -21.70 -6.46 1.45
CA GLY A 27 -21.23 -5.77 0.25
C GLY A 27 -20.49 -4.45 0.54
N GLY A 28 -19.95 -4.30 1.76
CA GLY A 28 -19.29 -3.08 2.22
C GLY A 28 -18.13 -2.62 1.34
N ILE A 29 -17.36 -3.55 0.76
CA ILE A 29 -16.28 -3.22 -0.20
C ILE A 29 -16.83 -2.41 -1.37
N GLN A 30 -17.91 -2.87 -2.03
CA GLN A 30 -18.48 -2.17 -3.18
C GLN A 30 -19.08 -0.81 -2.81
N VAL A 31 -19.63 -0.69 -1.60
CA VAL A 31 -20.16 0.58 -1.08
C VAL A 31 -19.03 1.58 -0.86
N VAL A 32 -17.93 1.15 -0.24
CA VAL A 32 -16.75 1.99 0.01
C VAL A 32 -16.09 2.42 -1.30
N LEU A 33 -15.88 1.50 -2.23
CA LEU A 33 -15.27 1.82 -3.53
C LEU A 33 -16.12 2.85 -4.31
N ARG A 34 -17.43 2.63 -4.41
CA ARG A 34 -18.33 3.60 -5.07
C ARG A 34 -18.34 4.96 -4.37
N ALA A 35 -18.24 4.99 -3.04
CA ALA A 35 -18.15 6.23 -2.30
C ALA A 35 -16.85 6.98 -2.61
N MET A 36 -15.72 6.26 -2.66
CA MET A 36 -14.42 6.83 -3.03
C MET A 36 -14.44 7.39 -4.46
N GLU A 37 -14.99 6.64 -5.42
CA GLU A 37 -15.13 7.07 -6.82
C GLU A 37 -16.08 8.26 -6.99
N SER A 38 -17.19 8.29 -6.25
CA SER A 38 -18.17 9.40 -6.34
C SER A 38 -17.67 10.69 -5.67
N HIS A 39 -16.66 10.59 -4.82
CA HIS A 39 -16.18 11.70 -3.98
C HIS A 39 -14.66 11.83 -4.01
N MET A 40 -14.07 11.67 -5.19
CA MET A 40 -12.62 11.74 -5.39
C MET A 40 -12.00 13.03 -4.86
N GLN A 41 -12.75 14.14 -4.84
CA GLN A 41 -12.27 15.46 -4.39
C GLN A 41 -12.22 15.62 -2.85
N LEU A 42 -12.79 14.69 -2.07
CA LEU A 42 -12.86 14.80 -0.61
C LEU A 42 -11.73 13.98 0.05
N PRO A 43 -10.59 14.58 0.43
CA PRO A 43 -9.43 13.84 0.94
C PRO A 43 -9.75 13.02 2.19
N ASN A 44 -10.57 13.56 3.09
CA ASN A 44 -10.98 12.86 4.31
C ASN A 44 -11.78 11.59 4.00
N LEU A 45 -12.67 11.64 3.00
CA LEU A 45 -13.43 10.47 2.57
C LEU A 45 -12.50 9.42 1.95
N GLN A 46 -11.53 9.83 1.14
CA GLN A 46 -10.55 8.92 0.56
C GLN A 46 -9.71 8.22 1.63
N VAL A 47 -9.22 8.97 2.64
CA VAL A 47 -8.47 8.43 3.77
C VAL A 47 -9.31 7.42 4.56
N MET A 48 -10.59 7.72 4.82
CA MET A 48 -11.50 6.80 5.50
C MET A 48 -11.78 5.56 4.67
N GLY A 49 -11.99 5.69 3.36
CA GLY A 49 -12.18 4.58 2.44
C GLY A 49 -10.99 3.63 2.43
N CYS A 50 -9.77 4.16 2.26
CA CYS A 50 -8.54 3.40 2.44
C CYS A 50 -8.45 2.72 3.81
N GLY A 51 -8.85 3.42 4.87
CA GLY A 51 -8.90 2.85 6.22
C GLY A 51 -9.80 1.61 6.33
N VAL A 52 -10.99 1.65 5.73
CA VAL A 52 -11.89 0.47 5.68
C VAL A 52 -11.26 -0.65 4.88
N LEU A 53 -10.78 -0.37 3.66
CA LEU A 53 -10.21 -1.38 2.76
C LEU A 53 -8.99 -2.06 3.40
N ARG A 54 -8.11 -1.29 4.04
CA ARG A 54 -6.95 -1.83 4.75
C ARG A 54 -7.36 -2.76 5.88
N ASN A 55 -8.37 -2.37 6.66
CA ASN A 55 -8.82 -3.15 7.80
C ASN A 55 -9.47 -4.48 7.34
N LEU A 56 -10.22 -4.47 6.23
CA LEU A 56 -10.77 -5.68 5.61
C LEU A 56 -9.67 -6.58 5.01
N ALA A 57 -8.68 -5.98 4.37
CA ALA A 57 -7.58 -6.71 3.73
C ALA A 57 -6.56 -7.30 4.74
N ALA A 58 -6.55 -6.83 5.99
CA ALA A 58 -5.53 -7.21 6.97
C ALA A 58 -5.58 -8.71 7.29
N CYS A 59 -4.63 -9.46 6.72
CA CYS A 59 -4.47 -10.91 6.94
C CYS A 59 -5.69 -11.78 6.55
N ASN A 60 -6.49 -11.34 5.58
CA ASN A 60 -7.62 -12.11 5.05
C ASN A 60 -7.54 -12.23 3.53
N SER A 61 -7.09 -13.39 3.03
CA SER A 61 -6.87 -13.61 1.60
C SER A 61 -8.12 -13.47 0.74
N GLN A 62 -9.28 -13.90 1.25
CA GLN A 62 -10.56 -13.76 0.55
C GLN A 62 -10.96 -12.29 0.41
N GLN A 63 -10.83 -11.51 1.48
CA GLN A 63 -11.16 -10.09 1.45
C GLN A 63 -10.13 -9.29 0.62
N GLN A 64 -8.85 -9.66 0.64
CA GLN A 64 -7.84 -9.10 -0.28
C GLN A 64 -8.25 -9.33 -1.74
N GLN A 65 -8.57 -10.58 -2.12
CA GLN A 65 -9.03 -10.92 -3.46
C GLN A 65 -10.29 -10.13 -3.85
N ALA A 66 -11.23 -9.99 -2.91
CA ALA A 66 -12.46 -9.25 -3.14
C ALA A 66 -12.22 -7.76 -3.38
N VAL A 67 -11.27 -7.13 -2.68
CA VAL A 67 -10.89 -5.74 -2.94
C VAL A 67 -10.24 -5.60 -4.32
N VAL A 68 -9.29 -6.49 -4.67
CA VAL A 68 -8.58 -6.43 -5.96
C VAL A 68 -9.51 -6.67 -7.14
N SER A 69 -10.29 -7.76 -7.11
CA SER A 69 -11.25 -8.12 -8.17
C SER A 69 -12.34 -7.08 -8.43
N ARG A 70 -12.60 -6.19 -7.46
CA ARG A 70 -13.56 -5.08 -7.60
C ARG A 70 -12.91 -3.76 -8.02
N GLY A 71 -11.63 -3.79 -8.44
CA GLY A 71 -10.90 -2.61 -8.90
C GLY A 71 -10.33 -1.74 -7.77
N GLY A 72 -10.28 -2.25 -6.54
CA GLY A 72 -9.86 -1.45 -5.38
C GLY A 72 -8.43 -0.93 -5.47
N VAL A 73 -7.53 -1.62 -6.17
CA VAL A 73 -6.15 -1.14 -6.40
C VAL A 73 -6.16 0.17 -7.18
N GLN A 74 -6.88 0.21 -8.30
CA GLN A 74 -6.98 1.41 -9.15
C GLN A 74 -7.61 2.57 -8.39
N VAL A 75 -8.70 2.33 -7.63
CA VAL A 75 -9.37 3.36 -6.82
C VAL A 75 -8.42 3.97 -5.79
N VAL A 76 -7.61 3.15 -5.10
CA VAL A 76 -6.62 3.64 -4.13
C VAL A 76 -5.53 4.45 -4.82
N LEU A 77 -5.03 4.00 -5.97
CA LEU A 77 -4.00 4.72 -6.72
C LEU A 77 -4.51 6.05 -7.28
N ASP A 78 -5.75 6.11 -7.75
CA ASP A 78 -6.37 7.35 -8.22
C ASP A 78 -6.57 8.35 -7.07
N ALA A 79 -6.96 7.86 -5.89
CA ALA A 79 -7.05 8.68 -4.70
C ALA A 79 -5.67 9.24 -4.26
N MET A 80 -4.63 8.41 -4.28
CA MET A 80 -3.25 8.85 -4.02
C MET A 80 -2.79 9.88 -5.07
N LYS A 81 -3.14 9.70 -6.34
CA LYS A 81 -2.79 10.64 -7.42
C LYS A 81 -3.51 11.98 -7.27
N MET A 82 -4.81 11.95 -6.97
CA MET A 82 -5.64 13.15 -6.78
C MET A 82 -5.14 13.99 -5.59
N HIS A 83 -4.75 13.33 -4.51
CA HIS A 83 -4.33 13.97 -3.25
C HIS A 83 -2.83 13.80 -3.02
N MET A 84 -2.03 14.07 -4.05
CA MET A 84 -0.58 13.86 -4.01
C MET A 84 0.12 14.68 -2.93
N ASP A 85 -0.42 15.86 -2.58
CA ASP A 85 0.12 16.75 -1.55
C ASP A 85 -0.45 16.48 -0.15
N HIS A 86 -1.36 15.51 0.01
CA HIS A 86 -1.99 15.20 1.29
C HIS A 86 -1.32 13.99 1.96
N SER A 87 -0.43 14.24 2.92
CA SER A 87 0.41 13.20 3.53
C SER A 87 -0.37 12.05 4.17
N LEU A 88 -1.51 12.33 4.82
CA LEU A 88 -2.37 11.27 5.37
C LEU A 88 -2.99 10.39 4.29
N MET A 89 -3.24 10.92 3.09
CA MET A 89 -3.78 10.12 1.99
C MET A 89 -2.70 9.22 1.39
N GLN A 90 -1.48 9.73 1.25
CA GLN A 90 -0.34 8.92 0.82
C GLN A 90 -0.03 7.80 1.81
N TRP A 91 -0.05 8.11 3.12
CA TRP A 91 0.06 7.09 4.17
C TRP A 91 -1.04 6.04 4.05
N ALA A 92 -2.31 6.46 4.01
CA ALA A 92 -3.44 5.54 3.96
C ALA A 92 -3.40 4.64 2.71
N GLY A 93 -3.04 5.21 1.55
CA GLY A 93 -2.90 4.48 0.30
C GLY A 93 -1.78 3.43 0.35
N CYS A 94 -0.56 3.82 0.73
CA CYS A 94 0.57 2.88 0.86
C CYS A 94 0.24 1.73 1.82
N TRP A 95 -0.40 2.02 2.96
CA TRP A 95 -0.79 1.01 3.94
C TRP A 95 -1.90 0.08 3.46
N THR A 96 -2.86 0.60 2.68
CA THR A 96 -3.91 -0.23 2.05
C THR A 96 -3.29 -1.20 1.05
N LEU A 97 -2.43 -0.69 0.15
CA LEU A 97 -1.74 -1.51 -0.85
C LEU A 97 -0.82 -2.55 -0.20
N PHE A 98 -0.14 -2.20 0.89
CA PHE A 98 0.65 -3.15 1.69
C PHE A 98 -0.24 -4.27 2.26
N CYS A 99 -1.37 -3.95 2.89
CA CYS A 99 -2.28 -4.95 3.44
C CYS A 99 -2.91 -5.85 2.38
N LEU A 100 -3.06 -5.38 1.13
CA LEU A 100 -3.49 -6.23 0.02
C LEU A 100 -2.43 -7.27 -0.37
N CYS A 101 -1.14 -6.97 -0.17
CA CYS A 101 -0.01 -7.82 -0.57
C CYS A 101 0.44 -8.82 0.50
N VAL A 102 0.27 -8.49 1.78
CA VAL A 102 0.82 -9.27 2.90
C VAL A 102 0.25 -10.69 2.89
N HIS A 103 1.16 -11.67 2.98
CA HIS A 103 0.85 -13.11 2.96
C HIS A 103 0.11 -13.60 1.71
N ASN A 104 0.13 -12.84 0.60
CA ASN A 104 -0.59 -13.20 -0.62
C ASN A 104 0.22 -12.91 -1.89
N ALA A 105 0.76 -13.97 -2.53
CA ALA A 105 1.62 -13.86 -3.70
C ALA A 105 0.88 -13.38 -4.96
N GLU A 106 -0.35 -13.86 -5.16
CA GLU A 106 -1.20 -13.47 -6.29
C GLU A 106 -1.50 -11.97 -6.22
N MET A 107 -1.89 -11.48 -5.04
CA MET A 107 -2.17 -10.06 -4.83
C MET A 107 -0.93 -9.19 -4.97
N ARG A 108 0.27 -9.67 -4.61
CA ARG A 108 1.53 -8.95 -4.89
C ARG A 108 1.73 -8.71 -6.38
N SER A 109 1.50 -9.73 -7.20
CA SER A 109 1.63 -9.63 -8.66
C SER A 109 0.62 -8.64 -9.24
N GLU A 110 -0.65 -8.75 -8.84
CA GLU A 110 -1.71 -7.84 -9.27
C GLU A 110 -1.41 -6.40 -8.85
N VAL A 111 -1.18 -6.14 -7.56
CA VAL A 111 -0.89 -4.80 -7.04
C VAL A 111 0.35 -4.19 -7.71
N PHE A 112 1.39 -4.99 -7.98
CA PHE A 112 2.55 -4.54 -8.75
C PHE A 112 2.18 -4.11 -10.17
N ALA A 113 1.38 -4.89 -10.88
CA ALA A 113 0.98 -4.64 -12.28
C ALA A 113 0.23 -3.31 -12.46
N TYR A 114 -0.52 -2.86 -11.44
CA TYR A 114 -1.17 -1.54 -11.43
C TYR A 114 -0.19 -0.36 -11.20
N GLY A 115 1.10 -0.62 -10.96
CA GLY A 115 2.12 0.42 -10.76
C GLY A 115 2.25 0.91 -9.32
N ALA A 116 1.84 0.11 -8.33
CA ALA A 116 1.92 0.46 -6.91
C ALA A 116 3.33 0.83 -6.44
N ALA A 117 4.38 0.20 -6.98
CA ALA A 117 5.76 0.53 -6.66
C ALA A 117 6.09 2.00 -7.01
N ARG A 118 5.67 2.48 -8.19
CA ARG A 118 5.88 3.87 -8.62
C ARG A 118 5.07 4.85 -7.77
N ALA A 119 3.86 4.49 -7.37
CA ALA A 119 3.06 5.31 -6.46
C ALA A 119 3.72 5.43 -5.07
N ALA A 120 4.24 4.33 -4.53
CA ALA A 120 4.99 4.33 -3.28
C ALA A 120 6.22 5.24 -3.35
N LEU A 121 7.00 5.17 -4.44
CA LEU A 121 8.17 6.02 -4.64
C LEU A 121 7.82 7.51 -4.67
N LYS A 122 6.76 7.88 -5.40
CA LYS A 122 6.27 9.27 -5.43
C LYS A 122 5.85 9.76 -4.04
N ALA A 123 5.16 8.92 -3.27
CA ALA A 123 4.76 9.24 -1.90
C ALA A 123 5.98 9.47 -0.99
N LEU A 124 6.99 8.58 -1.07
CA LEU A 124 8.23 8.68 -0.30
C LEU A 124 9.08 9.90 -0.69
N GLU A 125 9.01 10.33 -1.94
CA GLU A 125 9.71 11.51 -2.43
C GLU A 125 9.04 12.81 -1.95
N ALA A 126 7.72 12.89 -2.05
CA ALA A 126 6.95 14.10 -1.75
C ALA A 126 6.79 14.36 -0.24
N HIS A 127 6.71 13.32 0.60
CA HIS A 127 6.33 13.46 2.01
C HIS A 127 7.43 13.01 2.96
N ARG A 128 7.76 13.85 3.95
CA ARG A 128 8.83 13.57 4.95
C ARG A 128 8.27 13.01 6.26
N GLU A 129 6.96 12.86 6.36
CA GLU A 129 6.29 12.36 7.54
C GLU A 129 6.67 10.90 7.76
N THR A 130 7.09 10.58 8.98
CA THR A 130 7.55 9.24 9.37
C THR A 130 6.54 8.15 9.02
N ARG A 131 5.25 8.44 9.19
CA ARG A 131 4.17 7.52 8.82
C ARG A 131 4.17 7.18 7.33
N VAL A 132 4.36 8.16 6.44
CA VAL A 132 4.42 7.91 4.98
C VAL A 132 5.68 7.14 4.63
N GLN A 133 6.81 7.50 5.26
CA GLN A 133 8.11 6.85 5.06
C GLN A 133 8.08 5.37 5.45
N GLU A 134 7.55 5.08 6.63
CA GLU A 134 7.27 3.71 7.08
C GLU A 134 6.35 3.00 6.09
N ALA A 135 5.24 3.65 5.70
CA ALA A 135 4.23 3.04 4.86
C ALA A 135 4.73 2.64 3.48
N GLY A 136 5.42 3.56 2.81
CA GLY A 136 6.01 3.30 1.50
C GLY A 136 7.08 2.22 1.58
N CYS A 137 7.93 2.20 2.63
CA CYS A 137 9.00 1.21 2.74
C CYS A 137 8.47 -0.22 2.90
N TRP A 138 7.42 -0.45 3.69
CA TRP A 138 6.84 -1.80 3.76
C TRP A 138 6.17 -2.23 2.46
N LEU A 139 5.50 -1.32 1.75
CA LEU A 139 4.94 -1.62 0.44
C LEU A 139 6.06 -2.02 -0.54
N LEU A 140 7.17 -1.26 -0.58
CA LEU A 140 8.34 -1.61 -1.38
C LEU A 140 8.92 -2.97 -0.98
N LYS A 141 8.97 -3.30 0.32
CA LYS A 141 9.39 -4.63 0.80
C LYS A 141 8.50 -5.74 0.26
N GLU A 142 7.17 -5.57 0.27
CA GLU A 142 6.26 -6.61 -0.24
C GLU A 142 6.40 -6.78 -1.74
N LEU A 143 6.64 -5.70 -2.47
CA LEU A 143 6.80 -5.73 -3.93
C LEU A 143 8.24 -6.02 -4.40
N ALA A 144 9.19 -6.23 -3.47
CA ALA A 144 10.63 -6.26 -3.77
C ALA A 144 11.02 -7.31 -4.82
N GLU A 145 10.41 -8.49 -4.79
CA GLU A 145 10.64 -9.57 -5.76
C GLU A 145 10.26 -9.13 -7.19
N HIS A 146 9.08 -8.53 -7.35
CA HIS A 146 8.62 -8.01 -8.64
C HIS A 146 9.43 -6.79 -9.08
N ILE A 147 9.81 -5.91 -8.15
CA ILE A 147 10.67 -4.75 -8.45
C ILE A 147 12.04 -5.20 -8.95
N ALA A 148 12.65 -6.20 -8.31
CA ALA A 148 13.97 -6.71 -8.71
C ALA A 148 13.93 -7.51 -10.01
N SER A 149 12.87 -8.26 -10.25
CA SER A 149 12.72 -9.12 -11.43
C SER A 149 12.19 -8.37 -12.67
N CYS A 150 11.69 -7.14 -12.52
CA CYS A 150 11.18 -6.38 -13.65
C CYS A 150 12.32 -5.75 -14.48
N LYS A 151 12.06 -5.50 -15.76
CA LYS A 151 13.02 -4.85 -16.68
C LYS A 151 13.25 -3.37 -16.34
N ASP A 152 12.43 -2.76 -15.49
CA ASP A 152 12.53 -1.35 -15.10
C ASP A 152 13.58 -1.16 -13.99
N ARG A 153 14.86 -1.14 -14.39
CA ARG A 153 15.99 -0.89 -13.48
C ARG A 153 15.93 0.50 -12.82
N ALA A 154 15.21 1.45 -13.40
CA ALA A 154 15.02 2.76 -12.77
C ALA A 154 14.13 2.64 -11.53
N THR A 155 13.04 1.88 -11.59
CA THR A 155 12.18 1.61 -10.42
C THR A 155 12.95 0.84 -9.34
N PHE A 156 13.77 -0.15 -9.72
CA PHE A 156 14.62 -0.88 -8.77
C PHE A 156 15.63 0.04 -8.05
N SER A 157 16.38 0.84 -8.81
CA SER A 157 17.34 1.81 -8.24
C SER A 157 16.64 2.83 -7.34
N ALA A 158 15.50 3.38 -7.78
CA ALA A 158 14.73 4.33 -6.98
C ALA A 158 14.23 3.72 -5.66
N ALA A 159 13.83 2.45 -5.64
CA ALA A 159 13.41 1.75 -4.42
C ALA A 159 14.55 1.60 -3.42
N ILE A 160 15.76 1.25 -3.88
CA ILE A 160 16.95 1.19 -3.03
C ILE A 160 17.27 2.58 -2.47
N GLN A 161 17.30 3.61 -3.32
CA GLN A 161 17.62 4.98 -2.90
C GLN A 161 16.60 5.54 -1.91
N ALA A 162 15.32 5.28 -2.13
CA ALA A 162 14.26 5.71 -1.22
C ALA A 162 14.42 5.07 0.18
N ALA A 163 14.70 3.76 0.23
CA ALA A 163 14.90 3.07 1.50
C ALA A 163 16.21 3.48 2.21
N LEU A 164 17.31 3.69 1.48
CA LEU A 164 18.55 4.24 2.05
C LEU A 164 18.32 5.63 2.66
N LYS A 165 17.68 6.53 1.91
CA LYS A 165 17.33 7.88 2.38
C LYS A 165 16.45 7.84 3.63
N ALA A 166 15.53 6.89 3.74
CA ALA A 166 14.71 6.71 4.93
C ALA A 166 15.55 6.27 6.15
N VAL A 167 16.53 5.38 5.98
CA VAL A 167 17.47 5.00 7.06
C VAL A 167 18.32 6.19 7.50
N GLU A 168 18.85 6.96 6.55
CA GLU A 168 19.73 8.10 6.84
C GLU A 168 19.01 9.26 7.53
N LYS A 169 17.77 9.54 7.13
CA LYS A 169 17.06 10.75 7.54
C LYS A 169 16.27 10.62 8.83
N TYR A 170 15.93 9.40 9.23
CA TYR A 170 15.15 9.14 10.45
C TYR A 170 15.91 8.27 11.46
N PRO A 171 17.14 8.66 11.85
CA PRO A 171 17.90 7.90 12.84
C PRO A 171 17.13 7.87 14.16
N GLY A 172 16.98 6.68 14.73
CA GLY A 172 16.25 6.45 15.98
C GLY A 172 14.74 6.29 15.83
N ASN A 173 14.16 6.49 14.64
CA ASN A 173 12.77 6.10 14.40
C ASN A 173 12.71 4.61 14.08
N GLN A 174 12.50 3.79 15.10
CA GLN A 174 12.52 2.33 14.98
C GLN A 174 11.55 1.79 13.92
N ALA A 175 10.39 2.42 13.75
CA ALA A 175 9.37 1.97 12.79
C ALA A 175 9.84 2.18 11.35
N VAL A 176 10.32 3.39 11.02
CA VAL A 176 10.86 3.72 9.69
C VAL A 176 12.12 2.91 9.40
N GLU A 177 13.05 2.81 10.36
CA GLU A 177 14.29 2.05 10.18
C GLU A 177 14.01 0.56 9.91
N LYS A 178 13.10 -0.05 10.68
CA LYS A 178 12.71 -1.46 10.48
C LYS A 178 12.13 -1.67 9.08
N ALA A 179 11.19 -0.81 8.66
CA ALA A 179 10.57 -0.89 7.34
C ALA A 179 11.60 -0.75 6.21
N ALA A 180 12.43 0.28 6.29
CA ALA A 180 13.43 0.60 5.27
C ALA A 180 14.52 -0.48 5.17
N ARG A 181 15.03 -0.96 6.30
CA ARG A 181 16.01 -2.06 6.31
C ARG A 181 15.43 -3.35 5.77
N ALA A 182 14.17 -3.68 6.09
CA ALA A 182 13.51 -4.85 5.54
C ALA A 182 13.35 -4.76 4.01
N ALA A 183 13.01 -3.57 3.49
CA ALA A 183 12.97 -3.34 2.05
C ALA A 183 14.35 -3.52 1.40
N LEU A 184 15.40 -2.93 1.96
CA LEU A 184 16.77 -3.06 1.45
C LEU A 184 17.27 -4.50 1.45
N GLN A 185 17.08 -5.22 2.56
CA GLN A 185 17.45 -6.63 2.66
C GLN A 185 16.77 -7.46 1.58
N LYS A 186 15.47 -7.23 1.35
CA LYS A 186 14.74 -8.02 0.36
C LYS A 186 15.08 -7.64 -1.08
N LEU A 187 15.24 -6.36 -1.39
CA LEU A 187 15.68 -5.89 -2.71
C LEU A 187 17.08 -6.40 -3.08
N SER A 188 18.02 -6.38 -2.12
CA SER A 188 19.40 -6.85 -2.32
C SER A 188 19.54 -8.37 -2.44
N ALA A 189 18.64 -9.16 -1.81
CA ALA A 189 18.62 -10.60 -1.97
C ALA A 189 18.37 -10.99 -3.44
N PHE A 190 17.43 -10.32 -4.10
CA PHE A 190 17.06 -10.64 -5.48
C PHE A 190 18.03 -10.08 -6.54
N ASP A 191 18.83 -9.06 -6.23
CA ASP A 191 19.89 -8.58 -7.14
C ASP A 191 20.99 -9.65 -7.31
N LYS A 192 21.37 -10.31 -6.21
CA LYS A 192 22.40 -11.37 -6.21
C LYS A 192 21.94 -12.66 -6.90
N GLU A 193 20.66 -13.01 -6.75
CA GLU A 193 20.07 -14.19 -7.43
C GLU A 193 19.96 -13.96 -8.95
N HIS A 194 19.73 -12.72 -9.39
CA HIS A 194 19.77 -12.38 -10.82
C HIS A 194 21.20 -12.41 -11.39
N GLU A 195 22.21 -11.86 -10.71
CA GLU A 195 23.61 -11.93 -11.19
C GLU A 195 24.12 -13.38 -11.30
N ALA A 196 23.71 -14.27 -10.40
CA ALA A 196 24.10 -15.68 -10.45
C ALA A 196 23.41 -16.47 -11.59
N SER A 197 22.21 -16.07 -12.03
CA SER A 197 21.47 -16.78 -13.09
C SER A 197 21.92 -16.44 -14.51
N PHE A 198 22.79 -15.44 -14.70
CA PHE A 198 23.46 -15.16 -15.98
C PHE A 198 24.85 -15.83 -16.10
N LEU A 199 25.30 -16.54 -15.06
CA LEU A 199 26.62 -17.19 -15.02
C LEU A 199 26.55 -18.74 -15.14
N VAL A 200 25.39 -19.29 -15.50
CA VAL A 200 25.18 -20.72 -15.79
C VAL A 200 24.57 -20.86 -17.18
#